data_AF-A0A966LAE3-F1
#
_entry.id   AF-A0A966LAE3-F1
#
_cell.length_a   1.000
_cell.length_b   1.000
_cell.length_c   1.000
_cell.angle_alpha   90.00
_cell.angle_beta   90.00
_cell.angle_gamma   90.00
#
_symmetry.space_group_name_H-M   'P 1'
#
loop_
_entity.id
_entity.type
_entity.pdbx_description
1 polymer ?
#
loop_
_entity_poly.entity_id
_entity_poly.type
_entity_poly.pdbx_seq_one_letter_code
_entity_poly.pdbx_strand_id
1 'polypeptide(L)'
;MRFAFLAVTCALALTGCDNGDVPSPAERQQGEAAQAPVATDRVELRGDGLSAGSESFYFAAGQAEVEGALAKTLGASFRSGQNAECGAGPITFTDFAGGLTAHFQQGRLVGWNWHAPQDGDAAPTGTVGLSGDVQVGSARAAVEAATGFALVEGSTLGEEFALGSKIGGFIAGDRVEMLYAGTQCFFR
;
A
#
# COMPACT_ATOMS: atom_id res chain seq x y z
N MET A 1 -88.73 -12.23 -43.25
CA MET A 1 -87.55 -12.46 -44.11
C MET A 1 -86.48 -13.18 -43.30
N ARG A 2 -85.69 -13.99 -44.00
CA ARG A 2 -84.71 -14.99 -43.56
C ARG A 2 -83.47 -14.41 -42.84
N PHE A 3 -82.84 -15.24 -41.99
CA PHE A 3 -81.38 -15.49 -41.76
C PHE A 3 -80.38 -14.29 -41.92
N ALA A 4 -79.32 -14.06 -41.13
CA ALA A 4 -78.36 -14.93 -40.46
C ALA A 4 -77.40 -14.11 -39.54
N PHE A 5 -76.75 -14.81 -38.60
CA PHE A 5 -75.39 -14.65 -38.03
C PHE A 5 -74.56 -13.37 -38.30
N LEU A 6 -73.90 -12.85 -37.24
CA LEU A 6 -72.43 -12.84 -37.16
C LEU A 6 -71.94 -12.55 -35.73
N ALA A 7 -70.74 -13.01 -35.42
CA ALA A 7 -70.18 -13.26 -34.11
C ALA A 7 -68.90 -12.43 -33.85
N VAL A 8 -68.40 -12.46 -32.59
CA VAL A 8 -66.95 -12.45 -32.22
C VAL A 8 -66.29 -11.04 -32.35
N THR A 9 -65.47 -10.47 -31.46
CA THR A 9 -64.56 -10.94 -30.39
C THR A 9 -64.20 -9.73 -29.50
N CYS A 10 -64.04 -9.93 -28.19
CA CYS A 10 -63.35 -8.99 -27.31
C CYS A 10 -61.84 -9.31 -27.33
N ALA A 11 -60.99 -8.32 -27.62
CA ALA A 11 -59.55 -8.42 -27.46
C ALA A 11 -59.09 -7.43 -26.38
N LEU A 12 -58.82 -7.95 -25.17
CA LEU A 12 -58.10 -7.26 -24.12
C LEU A 12 -56.63 -7.68 -24.21
N ALA A 13 -55.76 -6.77 -24.63
CA ALA A 13 -54.31 -6.94 -24.58
C ALA A 13 -53.78 -6.33 -23.28
N LEU A 14 -53.32 -7.18 -22.36
CA LEU A 14 -52.53 -6.83 -21.19
C LEU A 14 -51.05 -6.85 -21.60
N THR A 15 -50.39 -5.70 -21.66
CA THR A 15 -48.92 -5.60 -21.82
C THR A 15 -48.29 -5.58 -20.43
N GLY A 16 -47.71 -6.71 -20.01
CA GLY A 16 -46.83 -6.79 -18.85
C GLY A 16 -45.38 -6.59 -19.27
N CYS A 17 -44.68 -5.64 -18.65
CA CYS A 17 -43.24 -5.46 -18.77
C CYS A 17 -42.56 -6.08 -17.54
N ASP A 18 -42.00 -7.27 -17.70
CA ASP A 18 -40.99 -7.85 -16.82
C ASP A 18 -39.95 -8.49 -17.73
N ASN A 19 -38.84 -7.79 -17.99
CA ASN A 19 -37.69 -8.35 -18.70
C ASN A 19 -36.53 -8.38 -17.71
N GLY A 20 -36.50 -9.44 -16.90
CA GLY A 20 -35.41 -9.78 -16.01
C GLY A 20 -34.19 -10.27 -16.78
N ASP A 21 -33.49 -9.36 -17.47
CA ASP A 21 -32.22 -9.67 -18.11
C ASP A 21 -31.11 -9.57 -17.07
N VAL A 22 -30.77 -10.71 -16.46
CA VAL A 22 -29.58 -10.86 -15.63
C VAL A 22 -28.41 -11.24 -16.54
N PRO A 23 -27.35 -10.41 -16.63
CA PRO A 23 -26.22 -10.67 -17.53
C PRO A 23 -25.62 -12.06 -17.27
N SER A 24 -25.40 -12.80 -18.34
CA SER A 24 -24.79 -14.12 -18.27
C SER A 24 -23.39 -14.02 -17.62
N PRO A 25 -22.88 -15.11 -17.02
CA PRO A 25 -21.52 -15.14 -16.48
C PRO A 25 -20.45 -14.71 -17.50
N ALA A 26 -20.66 -15.00 -18.79
CA ALA A 26 -19.76 -14.60 -19.87
C ALA A 26 -19.77 -13.08 -20.13
N GLU A 27 -20.93 -12.44 -20.05
CA GLU A 27 -21.07 -10.98 -20.22
C GLU A 27 -20.48 -10.22 -19.02
N ARG A 28 -20.57 -10.78 -17.81
CA ARG A 28 -19.89 -10.24 -16.62
C ARG A 28 -18.37 -10.31 -16.75
N GLN A 29 -17.83 -11.39 -17.30
CA GLN A 29 -16.39 -11.54 -17.53
C GLN A 29 -15.86 -10.63 -18.65
N GLN A 30 -16.69 -10.22 -19.60
CA GLN A 30 -16.30 -9.29 -20.67
C GLN A 30 -16.36 -7.82 -20.25
N GLY A 31 -17.13 -7.49 -19.20
CA GLY A 31 -17.22 -6.14 -18.63
C GLY A 31 -16.23 -5.86 -17.48
N GLU A 32 -15.68 -6.90 -16.87
CA GLU A 32 -14.68 -6.77 -15.82
C GLU A 32 -13.30 -6.61 -16.47
N ALA A 33 -12.79 -5.37 -16.48
CA ALA A 33 -11.43 -5.09 -16.93
C ALA A 33 -10.47 -6.11 -16.29
N ALA A 34 -9.71 -6.83 -17.13
CA ALA A 34 -8.74 -7.80 -16.67
C ALA A 34 -7.90 -7.17 -15.55
N GLN A 35 -8.04 -7.71 -14.33
CA GLN A 35 -7.28 -7.23 -13.18
C GLN A 35 -5.80 -7.33 -13.55
N ALA A 36 -5.11 -6.19 -13.52
CA ALA A 36 -3.69 -6.16 -13.82
C ALA A 36 -2.96 -7.17 -12.92
N PRO A 37 -1.99 -7.93 -13.45
CA PRO A 37 -1.27 -8.91 -12.66
C PRO A 37 -0.63 -8.23 -11.46
N VAL A 38 -0.84 -8.80 -10.26
CA VAL A 38 -0.24 -8.30 -9.03
C VAL A 38 1.28 -8.52 -9.12
N ALA A 39 2.04 -7.44 -9.01
CA ALA A 39 3.50 -7.52 -9.00
C ALA A 39 3.96 -8.27 -7.74
N THR A 40 4.51 -9.47 -7.91
CA THR A 40 4.92 -10.34 -6.80
C THR A 40 6.26 -9.94 -6.17
N ASP A 41 7.04 -9.15 -6.90
CA ASP A 41 8.38 -8.66 -6.60
C ASP A 41 8.39 -7.20 -6.13
N ARG A 42 7.25 -6.71 -5.63
CA ARG A 42 7.11 -5.34 -5.16
C ARG A 42 6.65 -5.29 -3.70
N VAL A 43 7.31 -4.44 -2.93
CA VAL A 43 6.83 -3.95 -1.65
C VAL A 43 6.24 -2.56 -1.85
N GLU A 44 4.98 -2.38 -1.46
CA GLU A 44 4.32 -1.09 -1.43
C GLU A 44 4.12 -0.63 0.01
N LEU A 45 4.69 0.53 0.35
CA LEU A 45 4.63 1.13 1.68
C LEU A 45 3.42 2.07 1.77
N ARG A 46 2.79 2.10 2.95
CA ARG A 46 1.61 2.91 3.25
C ARG A 46 1.68 3.46 4.68
N GLY A 47 0.93 4.52 4.95
CA GLY A 47 0.93 5.17 6.27
C GLY A 47 0.37 4.31 7.42
N ASP A 48 -0.27 3.20 7.11
CA ASP A 48 -0.90 2.27 8.04
C ASP A 48 -0.39 0.83 7.89
N GLY A 49 0.70 0.61 7.15
CA GLY A 49 1.27 -0.72 6.94
C GLY A 49 2.08 -0.84 5.64
N LEU A 50 2.08 -2.03 5.07
CA LEU A 50 2.75 -2.33 3.80
C LEU A 50 2.05 -3.47 3.06
N SER A 51 2.40 -3.67 1.80
CA SER A 51 2.08 -4.88 1.05
C SER A 51 3.37 -5.47 0.50
N ALA A 52 3.50 -6.80 0.49
CA ALA A 52 4.62 -7.53 -0.07
C ALA A 52 4.09 -8.56 -1.07
N GLY A 53 4.29 -8.30 -2.36
CA GLY A 53 3.64 -9.04 -3.42
C GLY A 53 2.12 -8.96 -3.33
N SER A 54 1.47 -10.11 -3.18
CA SER A 54 0.00 -10.21 -3.03
C SER A 54 -0.49 -10.14 -1.58
N GLU A 55 0.41 -10.15 -0.61
CA GLU A 55 0.08 -10.13 0.82
C GLU A 55 0.05 -8.68 1.32
N SER A 56 -0.99 -8.27 2.04
CA SER A 56 -1.12 -6.92 2.60
C SER A 56 -1.24 -6.96 4.11
N PHE A 57 -0.46 -6.11 4.78
CA PHE A 57 -0.33 -6.06 6.22
C PHE A 57 -0.63 -4.65 6.71
N TYR A 58 -1.57 -4.54 7.65
CA TYR A 58 -1.71 -3.33 8.45
C TYR A 58 -0.76 -3.38 9.64
N PHE A 59 -0.51 -2.23 10.27
CA PHE A 59 0.05 -2.24 11.62
C PHE A 59 -0.80 -3.14 12.54
N ALA A 60 -0.14 -3.73 13.54
CA ALA A 60 -0.60 -4.84 14.37
C ALA A 60 -0.56 -6.25 13.74
N ALA A 61 -0.21 -6.39 12.45
CA ALA A 61 0.04 -7.70 11.82
C ALA A 61 1.20 -8.45 12.49
N GLY A 62 1.18 -9.78 12.44
CA GLY A 62 2.18 -10.63 13.08
C GLY A 62 3.55 -10.54 12.41
N GLN A 63 4.62 -10.55 13.23
CA GLN A 63 5.99 -10.39 12.76
C GLN A 63 6.41 -11.51 11.80
N ALA A 64 6.12 -12.76 12.13
CA ALA A 64 6.56 -13.91 11.34
C ALA A 64 5.93 -13.90 9.92
N GLU A 65 4.66 -13.51 9.82
CA GLU A 65 3.95 -13.40 8.56
C GLU A 65 4.53 -12.27 7.70
N VAL A 66 4.77 -11.10 8.31
CA VAL A 66 5.35 -9.94 7.61
C VAL A 66 6.76 -10.25 7.13
N GLU A 67 7.62 -10.77 7.99
CA GLU A 67 9.01 -11.12 7.63
C GLU A 67 9.04 -12.21 6.54
N GLY A 68 8.17 -13.21 6.64
CA GLY A 68 8.05 -14.26 5.65
C GLY A 68 7.64 -13.73 4.27
N ALA A 69 6.68 -12.80 4.22
CA ALA A 69 6.26 -12.18 2.96
C ALA A 69 7.35 -11.27 2.38
N LEU A 70 7.97 -10.42 3.22
CA LEU A 70 9.08 -9.56 2.79
C LEU A 70 10.27 -10.38 2.28
N ALA A 71 10.59 -11.51 2.93
CA ALA A 71 11.68 -12.37 2.50
C ALA A 71 11.43 -13.02 1.13
N LYS A 72 10.18 -13.37 0.81
CA LYS A 72 9.80 -13.87 -0.53
C LYS A 72 9.93 -12.80 -1.61
N THR A 73 9.66 -11.53 -1.27
CA THR A 73 9.63 -10.42 -2.23
C THR A 73 11.00 -9.77 -2.43
N LEU A 74 11.74 -9.50 -1.35
CA LEU A 74 13.00 -8.75 -1.38
C LEU A 74 14.24 -9.63 -1.18
N GLY A 75 14.06 -10.90 -0.83
CA GLY A 75 15.11 -11.81 -0.40
C GLY A 75 15.26 -11.82 1.13
N ALA A 76 16.09 -12.74 1.63
CA ALA A 76 16.29 -12.93 3.06
C ALA A 76 16.75 -11.63 3.75
N SER A 77 16.27 -11.40 4.98
CA SER A 77 16.77 -10.31 5.83
C SER A 77 18.26 -10.50 6.09
N PHE A 78 19.03 -9.41 6.06
CA PHE A 78 20.47 -9.47 6.29
C PHE A 78 20.88 -9.00 7.69
N ARG A 79 19.99 -8.32 8.42
CA ARG A 79 20.21 -7.89 9.80
C ARG A 79 18.88 -7.86 10.55
N SER A 80 18.90 -8.29 11.81
CA SER A 80 17.81 -8.05 12.74
C SER A 80 18.37 -7.82 14.13
N GLY A 81 17.60 -7.16 14.98
CA GLY A 81 18.05 -6.82 16.32
C GLY A 81 16.95 -6.22 17.18
N GLN A 82 17.32 -5.80 18.38
CA GLN A 82 16.42 -5.14 19.31
C GLN A 82 17.04 -3.82 19.77
N ASN A 83 16.22 -2.80 19.89
CA ASN A 83 16.54 -1.55 20.55
C ASN A 83 15.64 -1.39 21.77
N ALA A 84 16.23 -1.53 22.96
CA ALA A 84 15.53 -1.41 24.24
C ALA A 84 15.32 0.05 24.68
N GLU A 85 15.99 1.01 24.04
CA GLU A 85 16.02 2.42 24.44
C GLU A 85 15.09 3.29 23.59
N CYS A 86 14.22 2.69 22.78
CA CYS A 86 13.22 3.45 22.05
C CYS A 86 12.20 4.08 23.01
N GLY A 87 11.92 5.37 22.84
CA GLY A 87 10.99 6.12 23.71
C GLY A 87 9.56 5.57 23.72
N ALA A 88 9.17 4.83 22.68
CA ALA A 88 7.89 4.10 22.59
C ALA A 88 7.92 2.70 23.25
N GLY A 89 9.04 2.34 23.89
CA GLY A 89 9.30 1.01 24.45
C GLY A 89 10.15 0.13 23.53
N PRO A 90 10.67 -1.02 24.05
CA PRO A 90 11.57 -1.89 23.30
C PRO A 90 11.00 -2.31 21.95
N ILE A 91 11.80 -2.17 20.90
CA ILE A 91 11.43 -2.49 19.52
C ILE A 91 12.39 -3.51 18.95
N THR A 92 11.88 -4.45 18.17
CA THR A 92 12.66 -5.33 17.30
C THR A 92 12.66 -4.73 15.91
N PHE A 93 13.78 -4.78 15.20
CA PHE A 93 13.87 -4.36 13.81
C PHE A 93 14.41 -5.50 12.94
N THR A 94 13.99 -5.51 11.68
CA THR A 94 14.48 -6.44 10.67
C THR A 94 14.71 -5.67 9.38
N ASP A 95 15.93 -5.79 8.86
CA ASP A 95 16.41 -5.07 7.68
C ASP A 95 16.41 -6.00 6.46
N PHE A 96 15.89 -5.45 5.37
CA PHE A 96 15.76 -6.09 4.07
C PHE A 96 16.52 -5.29 3.03
N ALA A 97 16.97 -6.00 1.99
CA ALA A 97 17.63 -5.40 0.85
C ALA A 97 16.78 -4.27 0.24
N GLY A 98 17.44 -3.27 -0.36
CA GLY A 98 16.75 -2.08 -0.88
C GLY A 98 16.40 -1.03 0.18
N GLY A 99 17.02 -1.11 1.37
CA GLY A 99 16.96 -0.08 2.41
C GLY A 99 15.68 -0.08 3.25
N LEU A 100 14.92 -1.18 3.24
CA LEU A 100 13.69 -1.30 4.03
C LEU A 100 13.99 -1.87 5.41
N THR A 101 13.56 -1.15 6.44
CA THR A 101 13.53 -1.65 7.82
C THR A 101 12.09 -1.82 8.27
N ALA A 102 11.73 -3.01 8.74
CA ALA A 102 10.45 -3.27 9.40
C ALA A 102 10.62 -3.22 10.93
N HIS A 103 9.70 -2.54 11.61
CA HIS A 103 9.73 -2.38 13.06
C HIS A 103 8.61 -3.16 13.74
N PHE A 104 8.96 -3.87 14.81
CA PHE A 104 8.05 -4.74 15.54
C PHE A 104 8.09 -4.46 17.05
N GLN A 105 6.92 -4.42 17.69
CA GLN A 105 6.82 -4.48 19.14
C GLN A 105 5.88 -5.61 19.52
N GLN A 106 6.26 -6.39 20.53
CA GLN A 106 5.44 -7.51 21.03
C GLN A 106 5.02 -8.48 19.92
N GLY A 107 5.92 -8.72 18.94
CA GLY A 107 5.68 -9.61 17.79
C GLY A 107 4.71 -9.05 16.75
N ARG A 108 4.46 -7.73 16.75
CA ARG A 108 3.54 -7.06 15.82
C ARG A 108 4.21 -5.93 15.06
N LEU A 109 3.91 -5.80 13.78
CA LEU A 109 4.36 -4.68 12.94
C LEU A 109 3.80 -3.36 13.50
N VAL A 110 4.69 -2.42 13.81
CA VAL A 110 4.32 -1.09 14.35
C VAL A 110 4.80 0.06 13.48
N GLY A 111 5.67 -0.21 12.51
CA GLY A 111 6.20 0.82 11.64
C GLY A 111 7.18 0.26 10.61
N TRP A 112 7.62 1.14 9.74
CA TRP A 112 8.69 0.89 8.78
C TRP A 112 9.45 2.18 8.51
N ASN A 113 10.70 2.07 8.09
CA ASN A 113 11.43 3.14 7.40
C ASN A 113 12.06 2.58 6.13
N TRP A 114 12.28 3.45 5.16
CA TRP A 114 12.87 3.12 3.88
C TRP A 114 13.84 4.22 3.48
N HIS A 115 15.10 3.86 3.27
CA HIS A 115 16.16 4.79 2.89
C HIS A 115 16.73 4.51 1.51
N ALA A 116 17.43 5.52 0.96
CA ALA A 116 18.19 5.34 -0.27
C ALA A 116 19.29 4.28 -0.06
N PRO A 117 19.64 3.49 -1.10
CA PRO A 117 20.73 2.53 -0.99
C PRO A 117 22.01 3.18 -0.47
N GLN A 118 22.63 2.55 0.53
CA GLN A 118 23.88 2.96 1.14
C GLN A 118 24.98 1.93 0.85
N ASP A 119 26.24 2.34 1.00
CA ASP A 119 27.38 1.44 0.83
C ASP A 119 27.29 0.28 1.85
N GLY A 120 27.27 -0.95 1.34
CA GLY A 120 27.10 -2.17 2.13
C GLY A 120 25.70 -2.75 2.11
N ASP A 121 24.72 -2.06 1.52
CA ASP A 121 23.39 -2.63 1.32
C ASP A 121 23.40 -3.78 0.31
N ALA A 122 22.64 -4.84 0.62
CA ALA A 122 22.37 -5.90 -0.33
C ALA A 122 21.50 -5.38 -1.48
N ALA A 123 21.81 -5.79 -2.70
CA ALA A 123 20.94 -5.54 -3.86
C ALA A 123 19.62 -6.29 -3.67
N PRO A 124 18.45 -5.60 -3.74
CA PRO A 124 17.17 -6.27 -3.58
C PRO A 124 16.83 -7.14 -4.79
N THR A 125 16.14 -8.25 -4.56
CA THR A 125 15.56 -9.07 -5.66
C THR A 125 14.26 -8.48 -6.20
N GLY A 126 13.68 -7.52 -5.48
CA GLY A 126 12.45 -6.83 -5.82
C GLY A 126 12.60 -5.31 -5.69
N THR A 127 11.47 -4.61 -5.70
CA THR A 127 11.42 -3.15 -5.55
C THR A 127 10.65 -2.74 -4.30
N VAL A 128 11.06 -1.63 -3.71
CA VAL A 128 10.33 -0.97 -2.61
C VAL A 128 9.86 0.39 -3.12
N GLY A 129 8.62 0.76 -2.79
CA GLY A 129 8.10 2.07 -3.13
C GLY A 129 6.98 2.49 -2.20
N LEU A 130 6.84 3.80 -1.99
CA LEU A 130 5.69 4.38 -1.30
C LEU A 130 4.48 4.43 -2.25
N SER A 131 3.28 4.24 -1.72
CA SER A 131 2.06 4.55 -2.47
C SER A 131 1.97 6.06 -2.75
N GLY A 132 1.92 6.44 -4.03
CA GLY A 132 1.90 7.84 -4.49
C GLY A 132 3.17 8.26 -5.23
N ASP A 133 3.34 9.57 -5.43
CA ASP A 133 4.38 10.12 -6.32
C ASP A 133 5.70 10.42 -5.61
N VAL A 134 5.67 10.64 -4.29
CA VAL A 134 6.90 10.87 -3.52
C VAL A 134 7.55 9.53 -3.22
N GLN A 135 8.83 9.42 -3.56
CA GLN A 135 9.66 8.25 -3.34
C GLN A 135 10.97 8.68 -2.67
N VAL A 136 11.70 7.72 -2.12
CA VAL A 136 13.11 7.94 -1.80
C VAL A 136 13.86 8.37 -3.07
N GLY A 137 14.71 9.39 -2.95
CA GLY A 137 15.44 10.00 -4.07
C GLY A 137 14.67 11.07 -4.86
N SER A 138 13.36 11.25 -4.60
CA SER A 138 12.58 12.35 -5.16
C SER A 138 13.24 13.70 -4.87
N ALA A 139 13.21 14.61 -5.84
CA ALA A 139 13.77 15.96 -5.68
C ALA A 139 12.97 16.74 -4.62
N ARG A 140 13.67 17.59 -3.85
CA ARG A 140 13.11 18.50 -2.86
C ARG A 140 11.90 19.27 -3.40
N ALA A 141 12.05 19.88 -4.57
CA ALA A 141 10.98 20.66 -5.19
C ALA A 141 9.72 19.81 -5.51
N ALA A 142 9.88 18.53 -5.79
CA ALA A 142 8.75 17.63 -6.06
C ALA A 142 8.01 17.25 -4.77
N VAL A 143 8.74 17.02 -3.67
CA VAL A 143 8.11 16.71 -2.37
C VAL A 143 7.46 17.94 -1.75
N GLU A 144 8.07 19.13 -1.87
CA GLU A 144 7.49 20.40 -1.42
C GLU A 144 6.19 20.76 -2.15
N ALA A 145 6.03 20.30 -3.39
CA ALA A 145 4.81 20.46 -4.18
C ALA A 145 3.76 19.36 -3.93
N ALA A 146 4.10 18.31 -3.16
CA ALA A 146 3.21 17.17 -2.95
C ALA A 146 2.05 17.53 -2.02
N THR A 147 0.90 16.89 -2.24
CA THR A 147 -0.27 17.09 -1.38
C THR A 147 0.01 16.61 0.04
N GLY A 148 -0.29 17.46 1.02
CA GLY A 148 -0.07 17.17 2.43
C GLY A 148 1.37 17.37 2.90
N PHE A 149 2.25 17.93 2.06
CA PHE A 149 3.58 18.33 2.49
C PHE A 149 3.53 19.38 3.61
N ALA A 150 4.30 19.15 4.66
CA ALA A 150 4.59 20.13 5.69
C ALA A 150 5.98 19.89 6.27
N LEU A 151 6.78 20.95 6.42
CA LEU A 151 8.04 20.86 7.17
C LEU A 151 7.74 20.68 8.65
N VAL A 152 8.53 19.81 9.30
CA VAL A 152 8.49 19.61 10.75
C VAL A 152 9.47 20.58 11.40
N GLU A 153 8.94 21.73 11.83
CA GLU A 153 9.71 22.77 12.48
C GLU A 153 10.37 22.27 13.77
N GLY A 154 11.65 22.61 13.97
CA GLY A 154 12.39 22.27 15.18
C GLY A 154 12.83 20.80 15.27
N SER A 155 12.80 20.04 14.17
CA SER A 155 13.35 18.68 14.18
C SER A 155 14.84 18.69 14.54
N THR A 156 15.22 17.83 15.49
CA THR A 156 16.62 17.61 15.87
C THR A 156 17.27 16.51 15.01
N LEU A 157 16.46 15.81 14.21
CA LEU A 157 16.83 14.68 13.35
C LEU A 157 17.13 15.08 11.90
N GLY A 158 17.07 16.37 11.59
CA GLY A 158 17.49 16.94 10.31
C GLY A 158 16.37 17.73 9.67
N GLU A 159 16.40 17.86 8.36
CA GLU A 159 15.31 18.50 7.62
C GLU A 159 14.18 17.49 7.42
N GLU A 160 13.27 17.47 8.38
CA GLU A 160 12.16 16.53 8.44
C GLU A 160 10.88 17.13 7.84
N PHE A 161 10.09 16.30 7.18
CA PHE A 161 8.80 16.67 6.62
C PHE A 161 7.75 15.59 6.88
N ALA A 162 6.49 15.99 6.78
CA ALA A 162 5.33 15.13 6.75
C ALA A 162 4.68 15.13 5.36
N LEU A 163 4.05 14.00 5.01
CA LEU A 163 3.09 13.88 3.92
C LEU A 163 1.76 13.39 4.48
N GLY A 164 0.81 14.31 4.60
CA GLY A 164 -0.43 14.07 5.30
C GLY A 164 -0.17 13.81 6.79
N SER A 165 -0.92 12.89 7.39
CA SER A 165 -0.88 12.63 8.84
C SER A 165 -0.12 11.37 9.25
N LYS A 166 0.37 10.57 8.29
CA LYS A 166 0.88 9.22 8.56
C LYS A 166 2.25 8.91 7.98
N ILE A 167 2.71 9.69 7.00
CA ILE A 167 4.02 9.53 6.39
C ILE A 167 4.89 10.69 6.84
N GLY A 168 6.11 10.36 7.27
CA GLY A 168 7.16 11.34 7.44
C GLY A 168 8.38 10.99 6.59
N GLY A 169 9.33 11.90 6.51
CA GLY A 169 10.58 11.68 5.81
C GLY A 169 11.62 12.73 6.11
N PHE A 170 12.83 12.50 5.61
CA PHE A 170 13.96 13.39 5.74
C PHE A 170 14.48 13.81 4.37
N ILE A 171 14.87 15.08 4.25
CA ILE A 171 15.55 15.63 3.08
C ILE A 171 17.03 15.78 3.42
N ALA A 172 17.89 15.25 2.56
CA ALA A 172 19.33 15.49 2.59
C ALA A 172 19.76 16.16 1.28
N GLY A 173 20.35 17.34 1.39
CA GLY A 173 20.64 18.16 0.21
C GLY A 173 19.37 18.51 -0.56
N ASP A 174 19.27 18.09 -1.81
CA ASP A 174 18.14 18.36 -2.70
C ASP A 174 17.22 17.15 -2.92
N ARG A 175 17.31 16.11 -2.08
CA ARG A 175 16.56 14.86 -2.26
C ARG A 175 15.98 14.29 -0.97
N VAL A 176 14.89 13.55 -1.12
CA VAL A 176 14.36 12.68 -0.06
C VAL A 176 15.35 11.56 0.22
N GLU A 177 15.88 11.50 1.43
CA GLU A 177 16.84 10.48 1.86
C GLU A 177 16.15 9.26 2.45
N MET A 178 15.08 9.48 3.21
CA MET A 178 14.35 8.44 3.92
C MET A 178 12.87 8.80 4.04
N LEU A 179 12.02 7.78 3.97
CA LEU A 179 10.59 7.84 4.25
C LEU A 179 10.26 6.88 5.39
N TYR A 180 9.23 7.19 6.19
CA TYR A 180 8.83 6.34 7.31
C TYR A 180 7.34 6.46 7.64
N ALA A 181 6.81 5.46 8.35
CA ALA A 181 5.47 5.50 8.94
C ALA A 181 5.38 4.65 10.21
N GLY A 182 4.45 5.02 11.10
CA GLY A 182 4.24 4.31 12.37
C GLY A 182 5.34 4.63 13.39
N THR A 183 5.58 3.68 14.30
CA THR A 183 6.54 3.86 15.40
C THR A 183 7.98 3.84 14.88
N GLN A 184 8.69 4.94 15.12
CA GLN A 184 10.09 5.13 14.74
C GLN A 184 10.98 5.28 15.96
N CYS A 185 12.23 4.85 15.82
CA CYS A 185 13.25 4.91 16.85
C CYS A 185 14.54 5.45 16.22
N PHE A 186 14.52 6.73 15.83
CA PHE A 186 15.68 7.41 15.23
C PHE A 186 16.60 7.96 16.32
N PHE A 187 17.90 7.73 16.17
CA PHE A 187 18.95 8.24 17.05
C PHE A 187 20.02 8.92 16.18
N ARG A 188 20.71 9.89 16.75
CA ARG A 188 21.90 10.51 16.16
C ARG A 188 23.09 10.32 17.07
#